data_AF-A0AAU5D073-F1
#
_entry.id   AF-A0AAU5D073-F1
#
_cell.length_a   1.000
_cell.length_b   1.000
_cell.length_c   1.000
_cell.angle_alpha   90.00
_cell.angle_beta   90.00
_cell.angle_gamma   90.00
#
_symmetry.space_group_name_H-M   'P 1'
#
loop_
_entity.id
_entity.type
_entity.pdbx_description
1 polymer ?
#
loop_
_entity_poly.entity_id
_entity_poly.type
_entity_poly.pdbx_seq_one_letter_code
_entity_poly.pdbx_strand_id
1 'polypeptide(L)'
;MSVAGSRPHPPSAAVAPTGGPLPGAATTARAVGMLMAATPCTARDARRILEAAAGLAGTTPEALAAAMVARTPGTPVPASVKRAVHRAMQAGRTTVAGGERGNVLTPSLSRTEEVLTRLRCCRARLAAAPEDPAAVRAMDDAGYTLCVLLGRATVYEAVLAAEAHLAASAPR
;
A
#
# COMPACT_ATOMS: atom_id res chain seq x y z
N MET A 1 44.12 40.62 -34.91
CA MET A 1 43.13 40.12 -35.87
C MET A 1 42.67 38.75 -35.39
N SER A 2 41.34 38.54 -35.38
CA SER A 2 40.60 37.28 -35.12
C SER A 2 41.22 36.07 -35.86
N VAL A 3 41.07 34.79 -35.46
CA VAL A 3 39.82 34.01 -35.39
C VAL A 3 40.02 32.71 -34.55
N ALA A 4 39.02 32.47 -33.69
CA ALA A 4 38.37 31.23 -33.22
C ALA A 4 38.89 29.81 -33.54
N GLY A 5 38.59 28.88 -32.61
CA GLY A 5 38.42 27.46 -32.94
C GLY A 5 38.37 26.45 -31.76
N SER A 6 37.35 26.56 -30.90
CA SER A 6 36.58 25.45 -30.30
C SER A 6 37.30 24.26 -29.64
N ARG A 7 37.27 24.21 -28.29
CA ARG A 7 37.38 22.96 -27.51
C ARG A 7 36.00 22.30 -27.38
N PRO A 8 35.86 20.98 -27.56
CA PRO A 8 34.59 20.29 -27.38
C PRO A 8 34.18 20.24 -25.90
N HIS A 9 32.90 20.54 -25.70
CA HIS A 9 32.13 20.54 -24.47
C HIS A 9 32.05 19.10 -23.89
N PRO A 10 32.21 18.88 -22.56
CA PRO A 10 31.82 17.61 -21.98
C PRO A 10 30.28 17.46 -22.04
N PRO A 11 29.76 16.23 -22.25
CA PRO A 11 28.32 15.99 -22.22
C PRO A 11 27.76 16.28 -20.83
N SER A 12 26.71 17.12 -20.86
CA SER A 12 25.85 17.50 -19.76
C SER A 12 25.60 16.34 -18.80
N ALA A 13 26.12 16.45 -17.57
CA ALA A 13 25.64 15.64 -16.47
C ALA A 13 24.15 15.91 -16.35
N ALA A 14 23.34 14.90 -16.65
CA ALA A 14 21.91 14.91 -16.38
C ALA A 14 21.72 15.30 -14.92
N VAL A 15 21.30 16.55 -14.71
CA VAL A 15 20.78 17.02 -13.43
C VAL A 15 19.66 16.06 -13.10
N ALA A 16 19.89 15.24 -12.06
CA ALA A 16 18.85 14.46 -11.42
C ALA A 16 17.65 15.39 -11.19
N PRO A 17 16.40 14.97 -11.50
CA PRO A 17 15.25 15.83 -11.27
C PRO A 17 15.20 16.17 -9.78
N THR A 18 15.60 17.41 -9.48
CA THR A 18 15.40 18.06 -8.20
C THR A 18 13.91 18.00 -7.96
N GLY A 19 13.52 17.22 -6.95
CA GLY A 19 12.13 16.92 -6.62
C GLY A 19 11.33 18.20 -6.37
N GLY A 20 10.69 18.70 -7.42
CA GLY A 20 9.55 19.57 -7.27
C GLY A 20 8.42 18.81 -6.58
N PRO A 21 7.52 19.48 -5.84
CA PRO A 21 6.35 18.85 -5.27
C PRO A 21 5.58 18.14 -6.39
N LEU A 22 5.40 16.82 -6.26
CA LEU A 22 4.48 16.10 -7.13
C LEU A 22 3.10 16.77 -7.02
N PRO A 23 2.34 16.90 -8.13
CA PRO A 23 0.98 17.42 -8.07
C PRO A 23 0.17 16.63 -7.03
N GLY A 24 -0.75 17.28 -6.30
CA GLY A 24 -1.40 16.70 -5.10
C GLY A 24 -2.01 15.31 -5.32
N ALA A 25 -2.52 15.04 -6.53
CA ALA A 25 -3.02 13.73 -6.92
C ALA A 25 -1.91 12.64 -7.00
N ALA A 26 -0.74 12.96 -7.54
CA ALA A 26 0.40 12.05 -7.62
C ALA A 26 1.00 11.76 -6.24
N THR A 27 1.05 12.77 -5.37
CA THR A 27 1.47 12.61 -3.96
C THR A 27 0.53 11.69 -3.20
N THR A 28 -0.79 11.85 -3.40
CA THR A 28 -1.80 10.98 -2.80
C THR A 28 -1.70 9.55 -3.30
N ALA A 29 -1.51 9.35 -4.62
CA ALA A 29 -1.33 8.02 -5.20
C ALA A 29 -0.09 7.30 -4.62
N ARG A 30 1.03 8.03 -4.49
CA ARG A 30 2.25 7.50 -3.86
C ARG A 30 2.03 7.11 -2.40
N ALA A 31 1.34 7.95 -1.62
CA ALA A 31 1.01 7.65 -0.23
C ALA A 31 0.09 6.41 -0.09
N VAL A 32 -0.87 6.24 -1.00
CA VAL A 32 -1.73 5.05 -1.09
C VAL A 32 -0.87 3.80 -1.32
N GLY A 33 0.04 3.82 -2.30
CA GLY A 33 0.95 2.69 -2.53
C GLY A 33 1.85 2.37 -1.34
N MET A 34 2.33 3.39 -0.62
CA MET A 34 3.12 3.20 0.60
C MET A 34 2.31 2.49 1.71
N LEU A 35 1.04 2.85 1.89
CA LEU A 35 0.15 2.20 2.86
C LEU A 35 -0.15 0.74 2.49
N MET A 36 -0.38 0.49 1.20
CA MET A 36 -0.61 -0.85 0.67
C MET A 36 0.65 -1.73 0.76
N ALA A 37 1.84 -1.16 0.56
CA ALA A 37 3.09 -1.88 0.82
C ALA A 37 3.21 -2.31 2.30
N ALA A 38 2.89 -1.39 3.22
CA ALA A 38 2.99 -1.60 4.66
C ALA A 38 1.91 -2.54 5.23
N THR A 39 0.69 -2.52 4.67
CA THR A 39 -0.46 -3.26 5.21
C THR A 39 -1.30 -3.88 4.08
N PRO A 40 -1.78 -5.12 4.22
CA PRO A 40 -2.67 -5.72 3.22
C PRO A 40 -4.07 -5.07 3.33
N CYS A 41 -4.29 -4.06 2.49
CA CYS A 41 -5.54 -3.33 2.39
C CYS A 41 -5.81 -2.93 0.93
N THR A 42 -7.05 -2.57 0.62
CA THR A 42 -7.39 -2.06 -0.71
C THR A 42 -6.94 -0.61 -0.87
N ALA A 43 -6.82 -0.12 -2.11
CA ALA A 43 -6.58 1.29 -2.38
C ALA A 43 -7.68 2.19 -1.79
N ARG A 44 -8.92 1.68 -1.73
CA ARG A 44 -10.05 2.36 -1.09
C ARG A 44 -9.84 2.50 0.42
N ASP A 45 -9.40 1.44 1.08
CA ASP A 45 -9.13 1.45 2.51
C ASP A 45 -7.93 2.34 2.84
N ALA A 46 -6.87 2.30 2.02
CA ALA A 46 -5.73 3.19 2.16
C ALA A 46 -6.14 4.68 2.08
N ARG A 47 -7.01 5.05 1.14
CA ARG A 47 -7.56 6.41 1.06
C ARG A 47 -8.39 6.77 2.30
N ARG A 48 -9.26 5.88 2.76
CA ARG A 48 -10.03 6.09 4.00
C ARG A 48 -9.13 6.26 5.23
N ILE A 49 -8.02 5.52 5.30
CA ILE A 49 -7.02 5.66 6.36
C ILE A 49 -6.36 7.04 6.30
N LEU A 50 -6.00 7.53 5.11
CA LEU A 50 -5.46 8.88 4.92
C LEU A 50 -6.46 9.95 5.36
N GLU A 51 -7.71 9.85 4.92
CA GLU A 51 -8.78 10.79 5.28
C GLU A 51 -9.02 10.83 6.80
N ALA A 52 -9.14 9.66 7.43
CA ALA A 52 -9.34 9.55 8.87
C ALA A 52 -8.13 10.09 9.65
N ALA A 53 -6.91 9.79 9.21
CA ALA A 53 -5.70 10.28 9.85
C ALA A 53 -5.53 11.80 9.70
N ALA A 54 -5.91 12.36 8.55
CA ALA A 54 -5.90 13.80 8.31
C ALA A 54 -6.89 14.53 9.23
N GLY A 55 -8.12 14.01 9.33
CA GLY A 55 -9.13 14.53 10.26
C GLY A 55 -8.66 14.51 11.72
N LEU A 56 -8.01 13.42 12.16
CA LEU A 56 -7.45 13.32 13.51
C LEU A 56 -6.25 14.25 13.75
N ALA A 57 -5.51 14.61 12.70
CA ALA A 57 -4.37 15.52 12.77
C ALA A 57 -4.75 16.99 12.52
N GLY A 58 -6.03 17.29 12.25
CA GLY A 58 -6.49 18.64 11.92
C GLY A 58 -5.87 19.19 10.62
N THR A 59 -5.54 18.31 9.67
CA THR A 59 -4.91 18.67 8.39
C THR A 59 -5.70 18.10 7.21
N THR A 60 -5.31 18.45 5.98
CA THR A 60 -5.92 17.86 4.78
C THR A 60 -5.25 16.54 4.39
N PRO A 61 -5.96 15.62 3.71
CA PRO A 61 -5.38 14.37 3.22
C PRO A 61 -4.17 14.59 2.31
N GLU A 62 -4.16 15.65 1.50
CA GLU A 62 -3.07 15.99 0.60
C GLU A 62 -1.84 16.46 1.36
N ALA A 63 -2.03 17.29 2.39
CA ALA A 63 -0.94 17.74 3.25
C ALA A 63 -0.35 16.58 4.06
N LEU A 64 -1.20 15.66 4.54
CA LEU A 64 -0.74 14.44 5.20
C LEU A 64 0.01 13.51 4.23
N ALA A 65 -0.51 13.32 3.02
CA ALA A 65 0.17 12.53 1.98
C ALA A 65 1.53 13.14 1.61
N ALA A 66 1.60 14.47 1.46
CA ALA A 66 2.85 15.18 1.24
C ALA A 66 3.83 14.97 2.39
N ALA A 67 3.39 15.04 3.64
CA ALA A 67 4.22 14.76 4.81
C ALA A 67 4.71 13.30 4.85
N MET A 68 3.86 12.33 4.47
CA MET A 68 4.24 10.91 4.37
C MET A 68 5.29 10.68 3.29
N VAL A 69 5.13 11.30 2.12
CA VAL A 69 6.05 11.19 0.98
C VAL A 69 7.36 11.92 1.25
N ALA A 70 7.32 13.08 1.90
CA ALA A 70 8.50 13.86 2.27
C ALA A 70 9.33 13.21 3.39
N ARG A 71 8.83 12.14 4.03
CA ARG A 71 9.51 11.50 5.16
C ARG A 71 10.83 10.88 4.74
N THR A 72 11.92 11.44 5.24
CA THR A 72 13.26 10.84 5.24
C THR A 72 13.32 9.70 6.27
N PRO A 73 13.95 8.54 5.98
CA PRO A 73 14.14 7.49 6.98
C PRO A 73 14.85 8.05 8.23
N GLY A 74 14.27 7.89 9.42
CA GLY A 74 14.93 8.24 10.69
C GLY A 74 14.16 9.14 11.65
N THR A 75 13.10 9.84 11.22
CA THR A 75 12.25 10.59 12.15
C THR A 75 11.19 9.67 12.77
N PRO A 76 11.14 9.49 14.09
CA PRO A 76 10.16 8.63 14.73
C PRO A 76 8.76 9.21 14.55
N VAL A 77 7.84 8.39 14.03
CA VAL A 77 6.42 8.75 13.95
C VAL A 77 5.92 9.05 15.36
N PRO A 78 5.29 10.21 15.62
CA PRO A 78 4.76 10.51 16.94
C PRO A 78 3.82 9.39 17.41
N ALA A 79 3.99 8.95 18.66
CA ALA A 79 3.22 7.82 19.19
C ALA A 79 1.69 8.05 19.16
N SER A 80 1.24 9.31 19.13
CA SER A 80 -0.15 9.71 18.92
C SER A 80 -0.66 9.32 17.53
N VAL A 81 0.11 9.59 16.47
CA VAL A 81 -0.22 9.24 15.08
C VAL A 81 -0.24 7.73 14.90
N LYS A 82 0.75 7.02 15.47
CA LYS A 82 0.77 5.55 15.45
C LYS A 82 -0.47 4.95 16.12
N ARG A 83 -0.86 5.48 17.29
CA ARG A 83 -2.07 5.06 18.03
C ARG A 83 -3.36 5.42 17.30
N ALA A 84 -3.41 6.55 16.61
CA ALA A 84 -4.54 6.98 15.80
C ALA A 84 -4.76 6.06 14.60
N VAL A 85 -3.71 5.77 13.83
CA VAL A 85 -3.76 4.83 12.70
C VAL A 85 -4.16 3.44 13.17
N HIS A 86 -3.60 2.96 14.29
CA HIS A 86 -3.98 1.66 14.85
C HIS A 86 -5.46 1.60 15.26
N ARG A 87 -5.99 2.67 15.85
CA ARG A 87 -7.42 2.77 16.19
C ARG A 87 -8.33 2.84 14.96
N ALA A 88 -7.93 3.58 13.93
CA ALA A 88 -8.68 3.67 12.68
C ALA A 88 -8.72 2.30 11.96
N MET A 89 -7.60 1.58 11.93
CA MET A 89 -7.56 0.21 11.40
C MET A 89 -8.47 -0.73 12.20
N GLN A 90 -8.51 -0.60 13.53
CA GLN A 90 -9.38 -1.43 14.38
C GLN A 90 -10.87 -1.08 14.25
N ALA A 91 -11.20 0.20 14.07
CA ALA A 91 -12.57 0.65 13.79
C ALA A 91 -13.06 0.13 12.42
N GLY A 92 -12.19 0.15 11.40
CA GLY A 92 -12.50 -0.42 10.09
C GLY A 92 -12.72 -1.94 10.10
N ARG A 93 -12.12 -2.65 11.08
CA ARG A 93 -12.34 -4.10 11.30
C ARG A 93 -13.64 -4.40 12.05
N THR A 94 -14.17 -3.46 12.84
CA THR A 94 -15.34 -3.70 13.71
C THR A 94 -16.67 -3.27 13.08
N THR A 95 -16.65 -2.43 12.04
CA THR A 95 -17.87 -2.00 11.33
C THR A 95 -18.42 -3.02 10.33
N VAL A 96 -17.83 -4.21 10.21
CA VAL A 96 -18.36 -5.31 9.40
C VAL A 96 -18.61 -6.55 10.26
N ALA A 97 -19.52 -6.41 11.24
CA ALA A 97 -20.19 -7.56 11.80
C ALA A 97 -21.21 -8.06 10.76
N GLY A 98 -20.80 -9.01 9.93
CA GLY A 98 -21.60 -9.52 8.81
C GLY A 98 -21.38 -11.00 8.56
N GLY A 99 -21.90 -11.83 9.46
CA GLY A 99 -22.47 -13.17 9.21
C GLY A 99 -21.59 -14.24 8.57
N GLU A 100 -21.20 -15.25 9.37
CA GLU A 100 -20.93 -16.59 8.85
C GLU A 100 -22.13 -17.10 8.04
N ARG A 101 -21.99 -17.19 6.72
CA ARG A 101 -22.90 -17.96 5.86
C ARG A 101 -22.18 -18.53 4.64
N GLY A 102 -22.22 -19.86 4.52
CA GLY A 102 -22.31 -20.54 3.22
C GLY A 102 -21.28 -21.64 2.96
N ASN A 103 -21.70 -22.90 3.19
CA ASN A 103 -21.15 -24.18 2.76
C ASN A 103 -19.62 -24.38 2.70
N VAL A 104 -19.15 -25.34 3.50
CA VAL A 104 -17.77 -25.87 3.54
C VAL A 104 -17.42 -26.52 2.19
N LEU A 105 -17.03 -25.69 1.22
CA LEU A 105 -16.02 -26.06 0.24
C LEU A 105 -14.71 -25.58 0.83
N THR A 106 -13.84 -26.52 1.22
CA THR A 106 -12.49 -26.16 1.65
C THR A 106 -11.80 -25.42 0.49
N PRO A 107 -11.29 -24.19 0.71
CA PRO A 107 -10.63 -23.44 -0.35
C PRO A 107 -9.41 -24.21 -0.86
N SER A 108 -9.21 -24.22 -2.18
CA SER A 108 -8.07 -24.90 -2.78
C SER A 108 -6.75 -24.32 -2.24
N LEU A 109 -5.93 -25.17 -1.63
CA LEU A 109 -4.64 -24.78 -1.05
C LEU A 109 -3.72 -24.14 -2.08
N SER A 110 -3.60 -24.75 -3.27
CA SER A 110 -2.76 -24.23 -4.35
C SER A 110 -3.21 -22.85 -4.81
N ARG A 111 -4.53 -22.64 -4.93
CA ARG A 111 -5.08 -21.34 -5.31
C ARG A 111 -4.89 -20.29 -4.22
N THR A 112 -5.07 -20.67 -2.95
CA THR A 112 -4.81 -19.76 -1.81
C THR A 112 -3.34 -19.35 -1.76
N GLU A 113 -2.41 -20.29 -1.95
CA GLU A 113 -0.98 -20.02 -1.98
C GLU A 113 -0.56 -19.13 -3.16
N GLU A 114 -1.09 -19.40 -4.35
CA GLU A 114 -0.83 -18.61 -5.56
C GLU A 114 -1.24 -17.15 -5.35
N VAL A 115 -2.48 -16.92 -4.88
CA VAL A 115 -3.00 -15.57 -4.68
C VAL A 115 -2.26 -14.84 -3.56
N LEU A 116 -1.91 -15.55 -2.47
CA LEU A 116 -1.14 -14.97 -1.36
C LEU A 116 0.28 -14.59 -1.81
N THR A 117 0.91 -15.42 -2.64
CA THR A 117 2.22 -15.14 -3.24
C THR A 117 2.13 -13.93 -4.17
N ARG A 118 1.11 -13.86 -5.03
CA ARG A 118 0.86 -12.69 -5.89
C ARG A 118 0.68 -11.42 -5.08
N LEU A 119 -0.08 -11.47 -3.98
CA LEU A 119 -0.28 -10.33 -3.09
C LEU A 119 1.06 -9.87 -2.45
N ARG A 120 1.89 -10.81 -1.99
CA ARG A 120 3.23 -10.50 -1.44
C ARG A 120 4.14 -9.88 -2.49
N CYS A 121 4.15 -10.39 -3.72
CA CYS A 121 4.90 -9.80 -4.84
C CYS A 121 4.42 -8.37 -5.17
N CYS A 122 3.11 -8.12 -5.16
CA CYS A 122 2.57 -6.78 -5.38
C CYS A 122 3.00 -5.82 -4.26
N ARG A 123 2.99 -6.27 -3.00
CA ARG A 123 3.49 -5.47 -1.87
C ARG A 123 4.98 -5.14 -1.99
N ALA A 124 5.80 -6.10 -2.39
CA ALA A 124 7.22 -5.85 -2.64
C ALA A 124 7.43 -4.85 -3.78
N ARG A 125 6.65 -4.95 -4.87
CA ARG A 125 6.65 -3.96 -5.96
C ARG A 125 6.25 -2.58 -5.48
N LEU A 126 5.19 -2.46 -4.68
CA LEU A 126 4.75 -1.18 -4.10
C LEU A 126 5.73 -0.60 -3.08
N ALA A 127 6.48 -1.44 -2.38
CA ALA A 127 7.55 -0.98 -1.50
C ALA A 127 8.70 -0.34 -2.30
N ALA A 128 8.99 -0.86 -3.50
CA ALA A 128 10.02 -0.32 -4.40
C ALA A 128 9.51 0.87 -5.23
N ALA A 129 8.27 0.82 -5.70
CA ALA A 129 7.63 1.82 -6.54
C ALA A 129 6.17 2.05 -6.09
N PRO A 130 5.93 2.89 -5.05
CA PRO A 130 4.60 3.13 -4.52
C PRO A 130 3.61 3.75 -5.53
N GLU A 131 4.11 4.40 -6.57
CA GLU A 131 3.34 5.02 -7.64
C GLU A 131 2.91 4.04 -8.74
N ASP A 132 3.34 2.77 -8.71
CA ASP A 132 3.04 1.77 -9.75
C ASP A 132 1.52 1.45 -9.79
N PRO A 133 0.78 1.94 -10.80
CA PRO A 133 -0.67 1.75 -10.87
C PRO A 133 -1.05 0.31 -11.18
N ALA A 134 -0.16 -0.47 -11.81
CA ALA A 134 -0.41 -1.87 -12.11
C ALA A 134 -0.26 -2.72 -10.85
N ALA A 135 0.71 -2.41 -9.98
CA ALA A 135 0.86 -3.09 -8.70
C ALA A 135 -0.29 -2.77 -7.74
N VAL A 136 -0.80 -1.53 -7.72
CA VAL A 136 -2.01 -1.16 -6.96
C VAL A 136 -3.21 -1.99 -7.39
N ARG A 137 -3.50 -2.03 -8.70
CA ARG A 137 -4.64 -2.81 -9.24
C ARG A 137 -4.50 -4.30 -8.96
N ALA A 138 -3.31 -4.86 -9.19
CA ALA A 138 -3.05 -6.27 -8.92
C ALA A 138 -3.20 -6.63 -7.44
N MET A 139 -2.88 -5.70 -6.53
CA MET A 139 -3.08 -5.89 -5.10
C MET A 139 -4.57 -5.84 -4.71
N ASP A 140 -5.35 -4.92 -5.28
CA ASP A 140 -6.81 -4.88 -5.09
C ASP A 140 -7.45 -6.19 -5.60
N ASP A 141 -7.07 -6.67 -6.78
CA ASP A 141 -7.58 -7.91 -7.36
C ASP A 141 -7.24 -9.15 -6.51
N ALA A 142 -5.99 -9.24 -6.05
CA ALA A 142 -5.55 -10.33 -5.19
C ALA A 142 -6.25 -10.29 -3.81
N GLY A 143 -6.40 -9.10 -3.23
CA GLY A 143 -7.13 -8.90 -1.99
C GLY A 143 -8.60 -9.30 -2.11
N TYR A 144 -9.29 -8.85 -3.15
CA TYR A 144 -10.67 -9.24 -3.43
C TYR A 144 -10.81 -10.75 -3.62
N THR A 145 -9.89 -11.36 -4.36
CA THR A 145 -9.88 -12.80 -4.58
C THR A 145 -9.75 -13.57 -3.26
N LEU A 146 -8.84 -13.16 -2.36
CA LEU A 146 -8.72 -13.79 -1.03
C LEU A 146 -9.99 -13.61 -0.19
N CYS A 147 -10.58 -12.41 -0.19
CA CYS A 147 -11.84 -12.15 0.51
C CYS A 147 -12.95 -13.12 0.06
N VAL A 148 -13.11 -13.30 -1.25
CA VAL A 148 -14.10 -14.23 -1.82
C VAL A 148 -13.77 -15.69 -1.49
N LEU A 149 -12.52 -16.12 -1.70
CA LEU A 149 -12.10 -17.51 -1.48
C LEU A 149 -12.26 -17.95 -0.02
N LEU A 150 -12.09 -17.02 0.92
CA LEU A 150 -12.06 -17.32 2.36
C LEU A 150 -13.28 -16.80 3.12
N GLY A 151 -14.26 -16.24 2.41
CA GLY A 151 -15.49 -15.69 2.99
C GLY A 151 -15.23 -14.58 4.00
N ARG A 152 -14.22 -13.72 3.75
CA ARG A 152 -13.84 -12.62 4.65
C ARG A 152 -14.25 -11.27 4.08
N ALA A 153 -14.63 -10.37 4.97
CA ALA A 153 -15.07 -9.03 4.59
C ALA A 153 -13.90 -8.09 4.30
N THR A 154 -12.73 -8.33 4.88
CA THR A 154 -11.56 -7.47 4.73
C THR A 154 -10.35 -8.24 4.21
N VAL A 155 -9.51 -7.55 3.43
CA VAL A 155 -8.26 -8.13 2.89
C VAL A 155 -7.33 -8.59 4.02
N TYR A 156 -7.29 -7.85 5.12
CA TYR A 156 -6.49 -8.21 6.29
C TYR A 156 -6.94 -9.54 6.91
N GLU A 157 -8.24 -9.71 7.16
CA GLU A 157 -8.79 -10.98 7.67
C GLU A 157 -8.61 -12.12 6.67
N ALA A 158 -8.75 -11.83 5.38
CA ALA A 158 -8.54 -12.81 4.32
C ALA A 158 -7.08 -13.30 4.30
N VAL A 159 -6.10 -12.41 4.46
CA VAL A 159 -4.69 -12.80 4.54
C VAL A 159 -4.42 -13.67 5.77
N LEU A 160 -4.94 -13.30 6.95
CA LEU A 160 -4.77 -14.13 8.15
C LEU A 160 -5.42 -15.51 8.01
N ALA A 161 -6.62 -15.57 7.43
CA ALA A 161 -7.30 -16.83 7.15
C ALA A 161 -6.55 -17.68 6.12
N ALA A 162 -5.94 -17.06 5.11
CA ALA A 162 -5.11 -17.75 4.11
C ALA A 162 -3.88 -18.39 4.75
N GLU A 163 -3.16 -17.63 5.60
CA GLU A 163 -1.97 -18.11 6.29
C GLU A 163 -2.29 -19.26 7.24
N ALA A 164 -3.40 -19.17 7.99
CA ALA A 164 -3.87 -20.24 8.85
C ALA A 164 -4.26 -21.50 8.05
N HIS A 165 -4.94 -21.32 6.90
CA HIS A 165 -5.34 -22.43 6.02
C HIS A 165 -4.15 -23.20 5.47
N LEU A 166 -3.10 -22.50 5.03
CA LEU A 166 -1.87 -23.12 4.55
C LEU A 166 -1.08 -23.79 5.69
N ALA A 167 -1.00 -23.16 6.86
CA ALA A 167 -0.31 -23.72 8.02
C ALA A 167 -0.98 -25.01 8.54
N ALA A 168 -2.31 -25.08 8.50
CA ALA A 168 -3.06 -26.28 8.89
C ALA A 168 -2.83 -27.49 7.97
N SER A 169 -2.31 -27.26 6.75
CA SER A 169 -2.10 -28.29 5.73
C SER A 169 -0.64 -28.71 5.59
N ALA A 170 0.29 -28.05 6.28
CA ALA A 170 1.70 -28.41 6.27
C ALA A 170 1.91 -29.72 7.05
N PRO A 171 2.69 -30.69 6.52
CA PRO A 171 3.04 -31.89 7.26
C PRO A 171 3.88 -31.52 8.49
N ARG A 172 3.56 -32.13 9.64
CA ARG A 172 4.31 -31.99 10.89
C ARG A 172 5.57 -32.85 10.89
#